data_AF-A6TAJ1-F1
#
_entry.id   AF-A6TAJ1-F1
#
_cell.length_a   1.000
_cell.length_b   1.000
_cell.length_c   1.000
_cell.angle_alpha   90.00
_cell.angle_beta   90.00
_cell.angle_gamma   90.00
#
_symmetry.space_group_name_H-M   'P 1'
#
loop_
_entity.id
_entity.type
_entity.pdbx_description
1 polymer ?
#
loop_
_entity_poly.entity_id
_entity_poly.type
_entity_poly.pdbx_seq_one_letter_code
_entity_poly.pdbx_strand_id
1 'polypeptide(L)'
;MSNEITAWVVSVTFHEQALTEINEVSNHFTRAGFVLTLNDEEGTPHELGTNTFGLLSGQTAEEVKALSAGLAEAALGRPAEIAVATFTEWLKAQ
;
A
#
# COMPACT_ATOMS: atom_id res chain seq x y z
N MET A 1 -14.86 -14.24 15.14
CA MET A 1 -14.54 -12.86 15.55
C MET A 1 -14.42 -12.06 14.28
N SER A 2 -15.20 -11.00 14.13
CA SER A 2 -15.08 -10.09 12.99
C SER A 2 -13.85 -9.23 13.26
N ASN A 3 -12.79 -9.36 12.47
CA ASN A 3 -11.68 -8.41 12.58
C ASN A 3 -12.20 -7.02 12.17
N GLU A 4 -11.92 -6.00 12.98
CA GLU A 4 -12.22 -4.61 12.63
C GLU A 4 -11.50 -4.27 11.33
N ILE A 5 -12.22 -3.64 10.39
CA ILE A 5 -11.63 -3.20 9.13
C ILE A 5 -10.75 -1.99 9.42
N THR A 6 -9.47 -2.11 9.09
CA THR A 6 -8.48 -1.04 9.21
C THR A 6 -8.14 -0.48 7.83
N ALA A 7 -8.00 0.84 7.74
CA ALA A 7 -7.42 1.50 6.59
C ALA A 7 -5.90 1.50 6.72
N TRP A 8 -5.24 0.67 5.92
CA TRP A 8 -3.78 0.57 5.87
C TRP A 8 -3.22 1.44 4.76
N VAL A 9 -2.05 2.02 5.00
CA VAL A 9 -1.20 2.66 4.00
C VAL A 9 0.09 1.87 3.89
N VAL A 10 0.41 1.47 2.67
CA VAL A 10 1.59 0.68 2.33
C VAL A 10 2.50 1.52 1.46
N SER A 11 3.76 1.68 1.87
CA SER A 11 4.79 2.32 1.07
C SER A 11 5.80 1.28 0.59
N VAL A 12 6.06 1.27 -0.72
CA VAL A 12 7.00 0.37 -1.37
C VAL A 12 8.25 1.14 -1.74
N THR A 13 9.38 0.77 -1.15
CA THR A 13 10.68 1.38 -1.45
C THR A 13 11.55 0.39 -2.21
N PHE A 14 12.03 0.80 -3.38
CA PHE A 14 12.94 0.02 -4.21
C PHE A 14 13.87 0.95 -4.98
N HIS A 15 15.08 0.49 -5.26
CA HIS A 15 15.96 1.19 -6.19
C HIS A 15 15.44 0.98 -7.61
N GLU A 16 14.95 2.04 -8.21
CA GLU A 16 14.44 2.06 -9.58
C GLU A 16 15.58 1.81 -10.57
N GLN A 17 15.42 0.78 -11.39
CA GLN A 17 16.28 0.47 -12.53
C GLN A 17 15.64 0.94 -13.84
N ALA A 18 14.31 1.05 -13.89
CA ALA A 18 13.58 1.61 -15.03
C ALA A 18 12.25 2.25 -14.60
N LEU A 19 11.82 3.32 -15.28
CA LEU A 19 10.54 4.00 -15.03
C LEU A 19 9.31 3.08 -15.20
N THR A 20 9.45 2.00 -15.97
CA THR A 20 8.39 0.99 -16.15
C THR A 20 8.09 0.22 -14.86
N GLU A 21 9.07 0.10 -13.94
CA GLU A 21 8.89 -0.64 -12.68
C GLU A 21 7.83 0.01 -11.79
N ILE A 22 7.73 1.35 -11.76
CA ILE A 22 6.66 2.05 -11.04
C ILE A 22 5.28 1.59 -11.54
N ASN A 23 5.10 1.56 -12.87
CA ASN A 23 3.82 1.18 -13.47
C ASN A 23 3.47 -0.29 -13.16
N GLU A 24 4.44 -1.20 -13.22
CA GLU A 24 4.20 -2.61 -12.89
C GLU A 24 3.81 -2.79 -11.43
N VAL A 25 4.49 -2.12 -10.50
CA VAL A 25 4.13 -2.15 -9.07
C VAL A 25 2.71 -1.61 -8.88
N SER A 26 2.38 -0.45 -9.46
CA SER A 26 1.01 0.10 -9.38
C SER A 26 -0.04 -0.84 -9.98
N ASN A 27 0.24 -1.50 -11.11
CA ASN A 27 -0.67 -2.46 -11.73
C ASN A 27 -0.91 -3.68 -10.83
N HIS A 28 0.13 -4.23 -10.21
CA HIS A 28 0.01 -5.36 -9.30
C HIS A 28 -0.84 -5.03 -8.06
N PHE A 29 -0.58 -3.87 -7.45
CA PHE A 29 -1.31 -3.44 -6.25
C PHE A 29 -2.78 -3.12 -6.55
N THR A 30 -3.06 -2.35 -7.61
CA THR A 30 -4.44 -2.03 -8.01
C THR A 30 -5.24 -3.28 -8.38
N ARG A 31 -4.61 -4.25 -9.06
CA ARG A 31 -5.24 -5.56 -9.37
C ARG A 31 -5.54 -6.39 -8.13
N ALA A 32 -4.76 -6.22 -7.06
CA ALA A 32 -4.97 -6.86 -5.77
C ALA A 32 -6.02 -6.13 -4.89
N GLY A 33 -6.64 -5.05 -5.40
CA GLY A 33 -7.68 -4.30 -4.70
C GLY A 33 -7.17 -3.16 -3.83
N PHE A 34 -5.88 -2.81 -3.94
CA PHE A 34 -5.36 -1.59 -3.32
C PHE A 34 -5.82 -0.35 -4.09
N VAL A 35 -5.92 0.77 -3.39
CA VAL A 35 -6.37 2.07 -3.92
C VAL A 35 -5.24 3.11 -3.84
N LEU A 36 -5.35 4.18 -4.64
CA LEU A 36 -4.40 5.30 -4.63
C LEU A 36 -4.88 6.48 -3.77
N THR A 37 -6.13 6.42 -3.34
CA THR A 37 -6.80 7.46 -2.56
C THR A 37 -7.50 6.81 -1.38
N LEU A 38 -7.41 7.40 -0.20
CA LEU A 38 -8.20 7.03 0.97
C LEU A 38 -9.00 8.25 1.45
N ASN A 39 -10.22 8.00 1.93
CA ASN A 39 -11.04 9.05 2.51
C ASN A 39 -10.84 9.07 4.03
N ASP A 40 -10.73 10.27 4.61
CA ASP A 40 -10.81 10.43 6.07
C ASP A 40 -12.24 10.28 6.60
N GLU A 41 -12.40 10.42 7.91
CA GLU A 41 -13.69 10.28 8.60
C GLU A 41 -14.71 11.34 8.17
N GLU A 42 -14.25 12.48 7.64
CA GLU A 42 -15.11 13.54 7.09
C GLU A 42 -15.49 13.29 5.62
N GLY A 43 -14.94 12.23 5.01
CA GLY A 43 -15.15 11.87 3.62
C GLY A 43 -14.24 12.63 2.64
N THR A 44 -13.21 13.32 3.14
CA THR A 44 -12.27 14.05 2.30
C THR A 44 -11.28 13.07 1.68
N PRO A 45 -11.11 13.06 0.34
CA PRO A 45 -10.13 12.19 -0.31
C PRO A 45 -8.70 12.69 -0.12
N HIS A 46 -7.79 11.76 0.17
CA HIS A 46 -6.34 11.99 0.27
C HIS A 46 -5.60 11.11 -0.71
N GLU A 47 -4.85 11.73 -1.63
CA GLU A 47 -3.97 11.04 -2.57
C GLU A 47 -2.71 10.55 -1.85
N LEU A 48 -2.37 9.27 -2.01
CA LEU A 48 -1.29 8.64 -1.25
C LEU A 48 0.10 8.86 -1.84
N GLY A 49 0.19 9.18 -3.13
CA GLY A 49 1.45 9.47 -3.82
C GLY A 49 2.10 8.25 -4.49
N THR A 50 3.28 8.46 -5.06
CA THR A 50 4.01 7.44 -5.83
C THR A 50 4.46 6.30 -4.92
N ASN A 51 4.25 5.05 -5.36
CA ASN A 51 4.60 3.83 -4.63
C ASN A 51 3.95 3.73 -3.23
N THR A 52 2.83 4.42 -3.02
CA THR A 52 2.05 4.37 -1.79
C THR A 52 0.61 3.98 -2.10
N PHE A 53 0.08 3.02 -1.34
CA PHE A 53 -1.18 2.35 -1.65
C PHE A 53 -2.03 2.16 -0.40
N GLY A 54 -3.34 2.32 -0.56
CA GLY A 54 -4.34 2.13 0.49
C GLY A 54 -4.96 0.75 0.43
N LEU A 55 -5.28 0.17 1.58
CA LEU A 55 -6.00 -1.10 1.68
C LEU A 55 -6.97 -1.08 2.87
N LEU A 56 -8.26 -1.29 2.59
CA LEU A 56 -9.25 -1.57 3.64
C LEU A 56 -9.27 -3.07 3.89
N SER A 57 -8.82 -3.51 5.07
CA SER A 57 -8.71 -4.93 5.39
C SER A 57 -8.82 -5.20 6.88
N GLY A 58 -9.38 -6.36 7.23
CA GLY A 58 -9.33 -6.91 8.59
C GLY A 58 -8.02 -7.66 8.89
N GLN A 59 -7.09 -7.73 7.94
CA GLN A 59 -5.76 -8.31 8.15
C GLN A 59 -4.94 -7.46 9.13
N THR A 60 -4.05 -8.13 9.85
CA THR A 60 -3.02 -7.51 10.70
C THR A 60 -1.97 -6.79 9.86
N ALA A 61 -1.21 -5.88 10.48
CA ALA A 61 -0.11 -5.18 9.81
C ALA A 61 0.94 -6.14 9.21
N GLU A 62 1.22 -7.25 9.89
CA GLU A 62 2.18 -8.26 9.42
C GLU A 62 1.67 -9.01 8.18
N GLU A 63 0.39 -9.37 8.15
CA GLU A 63 -0.25 -10.00 6.98
C GLU A 63 -0.29 -9.04 5.79
N VAL A 64 -0.65 -7.77 6.02
CA VAL A 64 -0.63 -6.72 4.98
C VAL A 64 0.78 -6.52 4.44
N LYS A 65 1.79 -6.51 5.32
CA LYS A 65 3.19 -6.40 4.92
C LYS A 65 3.64 -7.60 4.06
N ALA A 66 3.29 -8.81 4.48
CA ALA A 66 3.63 -10.03 3.75
C ALA A 66 2.97 -10.08 2.37
N LEU A 67 1.67 -9.74 2.28
CA LEU A 67 0.95 -9.61 1.01
C LEU A 67 1.62 -8.61 0.08
N SER A 68 1.90 -7.41 0.60
CA SER A 68 2.49 -6.32 -0.17
C SER A 68 3.90 -6.64 -0.66
N ALA A 69 4.71 -7.34 0.15
CA ALA A 69 6.03 -7.80 -0.24
C ALA A 69 5.94 -8.80 -1.41
N GLY A 70 5.01 -9.76 -1.34
CA GLY A 70 4.80 -10.70 -2.44
C GLY A 70 4.33 -10.04 -3.73
N LEU A 71 3.48 -9.02 -3.65
CA LEU A 71 3.04 -8.24 -4.82
C LEU A 71 4.18 -7.43 -5.43
N ALA A 72 4.98 -6.75 -4.61
CA ALA A 72 6.13 -5.98 -5.07
C ALA A 72 7.19 -6.89 -5.71
N GLU A 73 7.47 -8.04 -5.10
CA GLU A 73 8.41 -9.02 -5.67
C GLU A 73 7.92 -9.61 -6.99
N ALA A 74 6.61 -9.89 -7.12
CA ALA A 74 6.03 -10.36 -8.37
C ALA A 74 6.14 -9.30 -9.49
N ALA A 75 6.01 -8.01 -9.17
CA ALA A 75 6.14 -6.92 -10.12
C ALA A 75 7.60 -6.63 -10.51
N LEU A 76 8.52 -6.69 -9.55
CA LEU A 76 9.92 -6.27 -9.71
C LEU A 76 10.87 -7.42 -10.06
N GLY A 77 10.45 -8.67 -9.85
CA GLY A 77 11.32 -9.85 -9.91
C GLY A 77 12.39 -9.89 -8.82
N ARG A 78 12.29 -9.02 -7.80
CA ARG A 78 13.21 -8.90 -6.67
C ARG A 78 12.50 -8.35 -5.42
N PRO A 79 13.01 -8.61 -4.20
CA PRO A 79 12.43 -8.05 -2.99
C PRO A 79 12.43 -6.53 -2.98
N ALA A 80 11.40 -5.93 -2.37
CA ALA A 80 11.31 -4.51 -2.07
C ALA A 80 11.11 -4.29 -0.57
N GLU A 81 11.50 -3.13 -0.08
CA GLU A 81 11.23 -2.73 1.29
C GLU A 81 9.79 -2.26 1.42
N ILE A 82 9.08 -2.82 2.40
CA ILE A 82 7.67 -2.52 2.65
C ILE A 82 7.51 -1.90 4.04
N ALA A 83 6.94 -0.69 4.07
CA ALA A 83 6.45 -0.05 5.28
C ALA A 83 4.92 -0.09 5.30
N VAL A 84 4.35 -0.37 6.48
CA VAL A 84 2.91 -0.42 6.70
C VAL A 84 2.58 0.48 7.89
N ALA A 85 1.62 1.37 7.72
CA ALA A 85 1.07 2.22 8.76
C ALA A 85 -0.46 2.21 8.65
N THR A 86 -1.17 2.56 9.73
CA THR A 86 -2.58 2.92 9.59
C THR A 86 -2.70 4.26 8.84
N PHE A 87 -3.84 4.49 8.19
CA PHE A 87 -4.10 5.75 7.50
C PHE A 87 -4.03 6.95 8.45
N THR A 88 -4.52 6.78 9.68
CA THR A 88 -4.43 7.80 10.73
C THR A 88 -2.98 8.13 11.11
N GLU A 89 -2.10 7.14 11.22
CA GLU A 89 -0.68 7.36 11.48
C GLU A 89 0.00 8.05 10.30
N TRP A 90 -0.34 7.64 9.07
CA TRP A 90 0.19 8.24 7.86
C TRP A 90 -0.18 9.72 7.72
N LEU A 91 -1.45 10.08 7.98
CA LEU A 91 -1.91 11.48 7.95
C LEU A 91 -1.17 12.37 8.96
N LYS A 92 -0.81 11.83 10.12
CA LYS A 92 -0.04 12.56 11.15
C LYS A 92 1.43 12.76 10.78
N ALA A 93 1.95 11.95 9.86
CA ALA A 93 3.34 11.99 9.43
C ALA A 93 3.55 12.85 8.17
N GLN A 94 2.48 13.42 7.60
CA GLN A 94 2.52 14.39 6.49
C GLN A 94 3.04 15.77 6.93
#